data_AF-A0A943K401-F1
#
_entry.id   AF-A0A943K401-F1
#
_cell.length_a   1.000
_cell.length_b   1.000
_cell.length_c   1.000
_cell.angle_alpha   90.00
_cell.angle_beta   90.00
_cell.angle_gamma   90.00
#
_symmetry.space_group_name_H-M   'P 1'
#
loop_
_entity.id
_entity.type
_entity.pdbx_description
1 polymer ?
#
loop_
_entity_poly.entity_id
_entity_poly.type
_entity_poly.pdbx_seq_one_letter_code
_entity_poly.pdbx_strand_id
1 'polypeptide(L)'
;MKKKICTILSLSCIAAACVAVAGCAEKSAVDDYREKGYKISVTYDANGGKFIGTENVKIMHMYNPDDEQYVASSDGKKHIPLVDPTTLPSSTNASEKITLTKTEHSLAGWYKTRELMKDESGAVVDENGNALTEKDDMYFLKLTDGKGEERAVVVYDGQYFYEGEASDGDLIKDTATNKYIYERSKAEAKLAESVTPAYSYSDYWDFETDEIEYSESDGEVNITLYAGWVPYYQYYYYAKNENGEWEKYGESYFDYVLSSTDERYSDQGEMSLPGWEGGNGAMNYVSAYKSGATKEFPSISGKTFKAAYADEACTQKYTDKITHNGTLDTTTALPKNRIQNVYVEFYDEEMFRISTAEQLAANAKTNGSYELLCDLDFKDTLWPSVLAANTFTGKMYASSGTVTLKNVKAQYSGTTPNGGLFGAVAAGAELKNLRFENVTMDFASATSRESDTGYGLFSGNIDENADIENVTIAGAKLRLGLVQLQNGYKINLLANGNVTGLTQEGETELEVYGEAAIGCSYYYFAPETIVIDVTTKEIKLTFLSVSAEQKRNYEYYTITWDETGKTTATPQKPYEQDS
;
A
#
# COMPACT_ATOMS: atom_id res chain seq x y z
N MET A 1 16.02 23.54 -34.73
CA MET A 1 14.73 24.26 -34.83
C MET A 1 14.51 25.03 -33.54
N LYS A 2 14.41 26.37 -33.59
CA LYS A 2 14.20 27.21 -32.40
C LYS A 2 12.80 26.94 -31.84
N LYS A 3 12.68 26.27 -30.69
CA LYS A 3 11.41 26.11 -29.98
C LYS A 3 10.91 27.51 -29.60
N LYS A 4 9.72 27.90 -30.06
CA LYS A 4 9.11 29.19 -29.77
C LYS A 4 8.64 29.20 -28.31
N ILE A 5 9.31 29.99 -27.46
CA ILE A 5 8.88 30.30 -26.10
C ILE A 5 7.56 31.10 -26.22
N CYS A 6 6.47 30.58 -25.67
CA CYS A 6 5.18 31.29 -25.62
C CYS A 6 5.08 32.06 -24.30
N THR A 7 5.34 33.36 -24.34
CA THR A 7 5.06 34.28 -23.23
C THR A 7 3.56 34.59 -23.22
N ILE A 8 2.85 34.21 -22.15
CA ILE A 8 1.43 34.54 -21.97
C ILE A 8 1.35 35.83 -21.15
N LEU A 9 0.86 36.92 -21.75
CA LEU A 9 0.49 38.14 -21.03
C LEU A 9 -0.88 37.96 -20.36
N SER A 10 -0.94 37.96 -19.04
CA SER A 10 -2.21 38.05 -18.31
C SER A 10 -2.54 39.53 -18.04
N LEU A 11 -3.51 40.08 -18.77
CA LEU A 11 -4.07 41.40 -18.51
C LEU A 11 -4.87 41.38 -17.21
N SER A 12 -4.55 42.26 -16.26
CA SER A 12 -5.43 42.60 -15.14
C SER A 12 -5.56 44.12 -14.99
N CYS A 13 -6.28 44.74 -15.92
CA CYS A 13 -7.03 45.95 -15.63
C CYS A 13 -8.50 45.66 -15.93
N ILE A 14 -9.38 46.19 -15.09
CA ILE A 14 -10.82 46.24 -15.31
C ILE A 14 -11.06 46.71 -16.75
N ALA A 15 -11.77 45.87 -17.51
CA ALA A 15 -12.20 46.01 -18.91
C ALA A 15 -11.25 45.50 -20.03
N ALA A 16 -11.81 44.52 -20.76
CA ALA A 16 -11.54 44.09 -22.14
C ALA A 16 -10.41 43.06 -22.37
N ALA A 17 -10.86 41.82 -22.60
CA ALA A 17 -10.09 40.71 -23.16
C ALA A 17 -9.70 40.95 -24.62
N CYS A 18 -8.50 40.52 -25.03
CA CYS A 18 -8.18 40.05 -26.38
C CYS A 18 -6.94 39.15 -26.36
N VAL A 19 -7.12 37.89 -26.78
CA VAL A 19 -6.04 36.94 -27.14
C VAL A 19 -5.69 37.17 -28.62
N ALA A 20 -4.41 37.21 -28.97
CA ALA A 20 -3.99 37.10 -30.37
C ALA A 20 -2.73 36.24 -30.50
N VAL A 21 -2.80 35.21 -31.35
CA VAL A 21 -1.66 34.42 -31.84
C VAL A 21 -1.40 34.80 -33.31
N ALA A 22 -0.28 35.49 -33.52
CA ALA A 22 0.62 35.59 -34.67
C ALA A 22 0.06 35.74 -36.13
N GLY A 23 0.42 36.88 -36.75
CA GLY A 23 0.61 37.01 -38.19
C GLY A 23 0.72 38.47 -38.64
N CYS A 24 1.89 38.88 -39.15
CA CYS A 24 2.35 40.26 -39.47
C CYS A 24 3.07 40.95 -38.30
N ALA A 25 4.08 41.77 -38.62
CA ALA A 25 4.93 42.49 -37.67
C ALA A 25 4.13 43.56 -36.93
N GLU A 26 3.24 43.10 -36.06
CA GLU A 26 2.54 43.91 -35.08
C GLU A 26 3.45 44.10 -33.88
N LYS A 27 3.46 45.34 -33.42
CA LYS A 27 4.13 45.80 -32.21
C LYS A 27 3.75 44.90 -31.03
N SER A 28 4.73 44.49 -30.22
CA SER A 28 4.42 43.57 -29.12
C SER A 28 3.57 44.29 -28.07
N ALA A 29 2.72 43.57 -27.33
CA ALA A 29 1.94 44.17 -26.24
C ALA A 29 2.83 44.93 -25.23
N VAL A 30 4.06 44.45 -25.03
CA VAL A 30 5.09 45.10 -24.19
C VAL A 30 5.46 46.49 -24.73
N ASP A 31 5.65 46.61 -26.04
CA ASP A 31 6.01 47.87 -26.69
C ASP A 31 4.85 48.89 -26.61
N ASP A 32 3.60 48.41 -26.65
CA ASP A 32 2.42 49.26 -26.44
C ASP A 32 2.33 49.79 -25.00
N TYR A 33 2.69 48.98 -23.99
CA TYR A 33 2.74 49.43 -22.59
C TYR A 33 3.87 50.45 -22.36
N ARG A 34 5.05 50.21 -22.95
CA ARG A 34 6.17 51.17 -22.89
C ARG A 34 5.79 52.53 -23.45
N GLU A 35 5.12 52.57 -24.60
CA GLU A 35 4.65 53.83 -25.19
C GLU A 35 3.57 54.54 -24.35
N LYS A 36 2.83 53.80 -23.51
CA LYS A 36 1.87 54.35 -22.55
C LYS A 36 2.50 54.82 -21.24
N GLY A 37 3.84 54.81 -21.14
CA GLY A 37 4.57 55.30 -19.97
C GLY A 37 4.83 54.24 -18.90
N TYR A 38 4.59 52.96 -19.17
CA TYR A 38 4.95 51.90 -18.23
C TYR A 38 6.47 51.67 -18.28
N LYS A 39 7.16 52.04 -17.19
CA LYS A 39 8.64 52.03 -17.11
C LYS A 39 9.18 50.87 -16.28
N ILE A 40 8.33 50.17 -15.52
CA ILE A 40 8.77 49.08 -14.64
C ILE A 40 8.15 47.78 -15.14
N SER A 41 8.98 46.77 -15.40
CA SER A 41 8.54 45.43 -15.76
C SER A 41 9.01 44.41 -14.71
N VAL A 42 8.10 43.53 -14.31
CA VAL A 42 8.36 42.43 -13.38
C VAL A 42 8.01 41.13 -14.09
N THR A 43 8.99 40.26 -14.25
CA THR A 43 8.82 38.92 -14.83
C THR A 43 8.80 37.88 -13.73
N TYR A 44 7.70 37.16 -13.57
CA TYR A 44 7.59 35.99 -12.71
C TYR A 44 7.97 34.75 -13.52
N ASP A 45 9.07 34.12 -13.13
CA ASP A 45 9.59 32.90 -13.72
C ASP A 45 9.18 31.70 -12.87
N ALA A 46 8.37 30.80 -13.44
CA ALA A 46 7.95 29.57 -12.76
C ALA A 46 9.11 28.63 -12.45
N ASN A 47 10.28 28.84 -13.06
CA ASN A 47 11.54 28.20 -12.68
C ASN A 47 11.44 26.66 -12.60
N GLY A 48 11.05 26.04 -13.72
CA GLY A 48 10.78 24.59 -13.81
C GLY A 48 9.36 24.18 -13.38
N GLY A 49 8.58 25.09 -12.80
CA GLY A 49 7.15 24.94 -12.58
C GLY A 49 6.29 25.29 -13.80
N LYS A 50 4.97 25.22 -13.61
CA LYS A 50 3.94 25.46 -14.62
C LYS A 50 3.00 26.55 -14.15
N PHE A 51 2.76 27.54 -15.00
CA PHE A 51 1.64 28.46 -14.83
C PHE A 51 0.45 27.98 -15.65
N ILE A 52 -0.74 27.92 -15.04
CA ILE A 52 -1.99 27.54 -15.74
C ILE A 52 -1.81 26.20 -16.48
N GLY A 53 -1.12 25.25 -15.84
CA GLY A 53 -0.81 23.92 -16.38
C GLY A 53 0.21 23.88 -17.53
N THR A 54 0.82 25.00 -17.91
CA THR A 54 1.73 25.10 -19.06
C THR A 54 3.18 25.34 -18.62
N GLU A 55 4.10 24.51 -19.11
CA GLU A 55 5.54 24.65 -18.87
C GLU A 55 6.14 25.84 -19.63
N ASN A 56 7.25 26.38 -19.13
CA ASN A 56 8.03 27.45 -19.76
C ASN A 56 7.24 28.75 -20.03
N VAL A 57 6.10 28.93 -19.34
CA VAL A 57 5.36 30.19 -19.33
C VAL A 57 5.96 31.09 -18.26
N LYS A 58 6.10 32.37 -18.59
CA LYS A 58 6.42 33.45 -17.66
C LYS A 58 5.28 34.44 -17.65
N ILE A 59 4.98 35.00 -16.49
CA ILE A 59 4.01 36.08 -16.34
C ILE A 59 4.80 37.38 -16.25
N MET A 60 4.41 38.38 -17.04
CA MET A 60 5.01 39.70 -16.94
C MET A 60 3.95 40.71 -16.53
N HIS A 61 4.22 41.44 -15.46
CA HIS A 61 3.41 42.55 -14.99
C HIS A 61 4.19 43.85 -15.19
N MET A 62 3.53 44.88 -15.71
CA MET A 62 4.14 46.19 -15.94
C MET A 62 3.44 47.25 -15.10
N TYR A 63 4.23 48.19 -14.57
CA TYR A 63 3.75 49.29 -13.74
C TYR A 63 4.10 50.63 -14.38
N ASN A 64 3.12 51.54 -14.38
CA ASN A 64 3.35 52.93 -14.72
C ASN A 64 3.66 53.70 -13.42
N PRO A 65 4.91 54.13 -13.20
CA PRO A 65 5.24 54.88 -11.99
C PRO A 65 4.52 56.23 -11.95
N ASP A 66 4.02 56.76 -13.06
CA ASP A 66 3.30 58.04 -13.13
C ASP A 66 1.79 57.93 -12.84
N ASP A 67 1.32 56.74 -12.43
CA ASP A 67 -0.04 56.57 -11.93
C ASP A 67 -0.28 57.37 -10.64
N GLU A 68 -1.49 57.93 -10.48
CA GLU A 68 -1.86 58.82 -9.38
C GLU A 68 -1.74 58.14 -8.00
N GLN A 69 -1.80 56.80 -7.97
CA GLN A 69 -1.63 56.02 -6.75
C GLN A 69 -0.20 56.02 -6.20
N TYR A 70 0.83 56.32 -7.02
CA TYR A 70 2.23 56.30 -6.62
C TYR A 70 2.74 57.71 -6.31
N VAL A 71 2.55 58.14 -5.06
CA VAL A 71 3.01 59.44 -4.58
C VAL A 71 4.49 59.37 -4.20
N ALA A 72 5.29 60.31 -4.68
CA ALA A 72 6.70 60.40 -4.31
C ALA A 72 6.86 60.74 -2.83
N SER A 73 7.78 60.05 -2.17
CA SER A 73 8.19 60.30 -0.80
C SER A 73 8.99 61.62 -0.70
N SER A 74 9.33 62.03 0.51
CA SER A 74 10.14 63.23 0.78
C SER A 74 11.52 63.24 0.10
N ASP A 75 12.04 62.07 -0.28
CA ASP A 75 13.30 61.92 -1.03
C ASP A 75 13.14 61.94 -2.55
N GLY A 76 11.91 62.09 -3.05
CA GLY A 76 11.58 62.12 -4.48
C GLY A 76 11.40 60.75 -5.12
N LYS A 77 11.51 59.64 -4.37
CA LYS A 77 11.27 58.28 -4.86
C LYS A 77 9.81 57.87 -4.72
N LYS A 78 9.33 57.07 -5.65
CA LYS A 78 8.03 56.39 -5.59
C LYS A 78 8.24 54.96 -5.11
N HIS A 79 7.32 54.49 -4.29
CA HIS A 79 7.33 53.15 -3.72
C HIS A 79 6.20 52.33 -4.35
N ILE A 80 6.56 51.23 -5.02
CA ILE A 80 5.65 50.49 -5.88
C ILE A 80 5.52 49.06 -5.35
N PRO A 81 4.42 48.73 -4.66
CA PRO A 81 4.16 47.36 -4.21
C PRO A 81 3.86 46.45 -5.40
N LEU A 82 4.33 45.21 -5.31
CA LEU A 82 4.10 44.19 -6.33
C LEU A 82 2.88 43.35 -6.01
N VAL A 83 2.29 42.76 -7.04
CA VAL A 83 1.15 41.85 -6.89
C VAL A 83 1.64 40.42 -7.03
N ASP A 84 1.26 39.53 -6.11
CA ASP A 84 1.55 38.10 -6.24
C ASP A 84 0.79 37.55 -7.45
N PRO A 85 1.48 36.94 -8.44
CA PRO A 85 0.85 36.45 -9.66
C PRO A 85 -0.24 35.39 -9.40
N THR A 86 -0.16 34.65 -8.28
CA THR A 86 -1.15 33.63 -7.90
C THR A 86 -2.44 34.21 -7.34
N THR A 87 -2.47 35.51 -7.05
CA THR A 87 -3.68 36.23 -6.60
C THR A 87 -4.50 36.76 -7.78
N LEU A 88 -3.89 36.86 -8.97
CA LEU A 88 -4.51 37.37 -10.18
C LEU A 88 -5.52 36.38 -10.76
N PRO A 89 -6.60 36.87 -11.41
CA PRO A 89 -7.54 36.02 -12.13
C PRO A 89 -6.88 35.36 -13.35
N SER A 90 -7.29 34.13 -13.65
CA SER A 90 -6.85 33.37 -14.82
C SER A 90 -7.39 33.99 -16.12
N SER A 91 -6.58 33.94 -17.18
CA SER A 91 -6.98 34.41 -18.51
C SER A 91 -8.04 33.54 -19.18
N THR A 92 -8.21 32.29 -18.71
CA THR A 92 -9.21 31.34 -19.24
C THR A 92 -10.53 31.40 -18.50
N ASN A 93 -10.52 31.81 -17.22
CA ASN A 93 -11.71 31.95 -16.38
C ASN A 93 -11.48 33.03 -15.33
N ALA A 94 -12.19 34.15 -15.44
CA ALA A 94 -12.07 35.28 -14.53
C ALA A 94 -12.53 34.99 -13.08
N SER A 95 -13.20 33.87 -12.85
CA SER A 95 -13.58 33.40 -11.50
C SER A 95 -12.53 32.51 -10.83
N GLU A 96 -11.49 32.10 -11.57
CA GLU A 96 -10.38 31.28 -11.07
C GLU A 96 -9.12 32.14 -10.96
N LYS A 97 -8.22 31.78 -10.03
CA LYS A 97 -6.90 32.41 -9.90
C LYS A 97 -5.87 31.69 -10.76
N ILE A 98 -4.78 32.38 -11.09
CA ILE A 98 -3.63 31.76 -11.75
C ILE A 98 -3.05 30.67 -10.85
N THR A 99 -2.93 29.46 -11.39
CA THR A 99 -2.29 28.34 -10.70
C THR A 99 -0.80 28.29 -11.03
N LEU A 100 0.02 28.04 -10.02
CA LEU A 100 1.45 27.77 -10.13
C LEU A 100 1.74 26.42 -9.47
N THR A 101 2.23 25.46 -10.24
CA THR A 101 2.48 24.10 -9.75
C THR A 101 3.80 23.55 -10.23
N LYS A 102 4.43 22.71 -9.41
CA LYS A 102 5.55 21.85 -9.80
C LYS A 102 5.33 20.50 -9.12
N THR A 103 5.40 19.42 -9.89
CA THR A 103 5.15 18.06 -9.37
C THR A 103 6.12 17.76 -8.22
N GLU A 104 5.62 17.20 -7.12
CA GLU A 104 6.42 16.81 -5.93
C GLU A 104 7.18 17.94 -5.25
N HIS A 105 6.72 19.18 -5.44
CA HIS A 105 7.35 20.37 -4.90
C HIS A 105 6.32 21.36 -4.32
N SER A 106 6.78 22.14 -3.37
CA SER A 106 6.06 23.24 -2.76
C SER A 106 6.74 24.56 -3.09
N LEU A 107 5.95 25.62 -3.29
CA LEU A 107 6.49 26.95 -3.48
C LEU A 107 6.93 27.52 -2.13
N ALA A 108 8.23 27.74 -1.94
CA ALA A 108 8.76 28.43 -0.76
C ALA A 108 8.47 29.93 -0.78
N GLY A 109 8.41 30.51 -1.98
CA GLY A 109 8.22 31.94 -2.20
C GLY A 109 8.88 32.42 -3.49
N TRP A 110 9.07 33.73 -3.59
CA TRP A 110 9.62 34.42 -4.76
C TRP A 110 10.96 35.08 -4.42
N TYR A 111 11.93 35.01 -5.32
CA TYR A 111 13.30 35.45 -5.07
C TYR A 111 13.84 36.23 -6.26
N LYS A 112 14.58 37.32 -6.04
CA LYS A 112 15.17 38.11 -7.16
C LYS A 112 16.35 37.40 -7.81
N THR A 113 17.06 36.58 -7.04
CA THR A 113 18.31 35.98 -7.45
C THR A 113 18.24 34.47 -7.29
N ARG A 114 18.82 33.74 -8.25
CA ARG A 114 19.03 32.29 -8.18
C ARG A 114 20.43 31.94 -8.65
N GLU A 115 21.05 30.95 -8.04
CA GLU A 115 22.35 30.42 -8.41
C GLU A 115 22.30 28.90 -8.54
N LEU A 116 23.03 28.34 -9.52
CA LEU A 116 23.15 26.90 -9.69
C LEU A 116 23.87 26.30 -8.48
N MET A 117 23.27 25.27 -7.90
CA MET A 117 23.93 24.48 -6.86
C MET A 117 25.06 23.66 -7.48
N LYS A 118 26.17 23.56 -6.74
CA LYS A 118 27.36 22.83 -7.16
C LYS A 118 27.85 21.91 -6.05
N ASP A 119 28.42 20.77 -6.42
CA ASP A 119 29.12 19.89 -5.48
C ASP A 119 30.52 20.44 -5.11
N GLU A 120 31.25 19.69 -4.27
CA GLU A 120 32.61 20.04 -3.85
C GLU A 120 33.61 20.13 -5.01
N SER A 121 33.33 19.47 -6.13
CA SER A 121 34.16 19.52 -7.36
C SER A 121 33.82 20.72 -8.25
N GLY A 122 32.73 21.43 -7.95
CA GLY A 122 32.22 22.55 -8.73
C GLY A 122 31.29 22.14 -9.88
N ALA A 123 30.92 20.85 -9.98
CA ALA A 123 29.94 20.38 -10.96
C ALA A 123 28.52 20.77 -10.52
N VAL A 124 27.67 21.14 -11.48
CA VAL A 124 26.25 21.43 -11.20
C VAL A 124 25.57 20.16 -10.73
N VAL A 125 24.67 20.27 -9.75
CA VAL A 125 23.95 19.12 -9.19
C VAL A 125 22.44 19.22 -9.36
N ASP A 126 21.75 18.09 -9.32
CA ASP A 126 20.30 18.03 -9.10
C ASP A 126 19.92 18.21 -7.62
N GLU A 127 18.63 18.16 -7.33
CA GLU A 127 18.06 18.29 -5.98
C GLU A 127 18.42 17.16 -5.00
N ASN A 128 18.95 16.05 -5.52
CA ASN A 128 19.46 14.93 -4.73
C ASN A 128 20.99 14.98 -4.56
N GLY A 129 21.64 16.00 -5.13
CA GLY A 129 23.10 16.16 -5.11
C GLY A 129 23.84 15.35 -6.17
N ASN A 130 23.14 14.76 -7.15
CA ASN A 130 23.79 14.05 -8.24
C ASN A 130 24.39 15.05 -9.22
N ALA A 131 25.64 14.82 -9.62
CA ALA A 131 26.32 15.65 -10.61
C ALA A 131 25.62 15.60 -11.97
N LEU A 132 25.62 16.74 -12.66
CA LEU A 132 24.97 16.96 -13.95
C LEU A 132 25.97 17.40 -15.01
N THR A 133 25.69 17.00 -16.24
CA THR A 133 26.42 17.41 -17.44
C THR A 133 25.56 18.37 -18.25
N GLU A 134 26.13 19.52 -18.61
CA GLU A 134 25.46 20.52 -19.44
C GLU A 134 25.68 20.25 -20.94
N LYS A 135 24.59 20.27 -21.71
CA LYS A 135 24.60 20.13 -23.17
C LYS A 135 23.44 20.91 -23.78
N ASP A 136 23.74 21.79 -24.73
CA ASP A 136 22.77 22.62 -25.45
C ASP A 136 21.83 23.39 -24.50
N ASP A 137 22.40 24.00 -23.45
CA ASP A 137 21.72 24.74 -22.36
C ASP A 137 20.72 23.89 -21.55
N MET A 138 20.88 22.57 -21.57
CA MET A 138 20.13 21.61 -20.75
C MET A 138 21.06 20.78 -19.89
N TYR A 139 20.54 20.24 -18.80
CA TYR A 139 21.30 19.40 -17.88
C TYR A 139 20.84 17.95 -17.97
N PHE A 140 21.78 17.03 -17.85
CA PHE A 140 21.56 15.58 -17.90
C PHE A 140 22.29 14.93 -16.73
N LEU A 141 21.77 13.82 -16.21
CA LEU A 141 22.44 13.09 -15.14
C LEU A 141 23.82 12.63 -15.60
N LYS A 142 24.86 12.94 -14.83
CA LYS A 142 26.22 12.48 -15.15
C LYS A 142 26.29 10.96 -14.96
N LEU A 143 26.52 10.23 -16.04
CA LEU A 143 26.71 8.78 -16.01
C LEU A 143 28.15 8.42 -16.33
N THR A 144 28.69 7.38 -15.70
CA THR A 144 30.01 6.84 -16.01
C THR A 144 29.92 5.49 -16.71
N ASP A 145 30.96 5.11 -17.45
CA ASP A 145 31.13 3.77 -18.00
C ASP A 145 31.74 2.80 -16.96
N GLY A 146 31.93 1.53 -17.35
CA GLY A 146 32.55 0.51 -16.49
C GLY A 146 34.03 0.76 -16.14
N LYS A 147 34.64 1.83 -16.67
CA LYS A 147 36.00 2.28 -16.35
C LYS A 147 36.00 3.56 -15.48
N GLY A 148 34.82 4.11 -15.18
CA GLY A 148 34.66 5.33 -14.41
C GLY A 148 34.76 6.63 -15.22
N GLU A 149 34.83 6.55 -16.55
CA GLU A 149 34.86 7.72 -17.43
C GLU A 149 33.44 8.24 -17.70
N GLU A 150 33.27 9.56 -17.80
CA GLU A 150 31.97 10.18 -18.06
C GLU A 150 31.46 9.85 -19.46
N ARG A 151 30.20 9.42 -19.55
CA ARG A 151 29.50 9.20 -20.82
C ARG A 151 29.04 10.55 -21.37
N ALA A 152 29.49 10.89 -22.57
CA ALA A 152 29.03 12.10 -23.23
C ALA A 152 27.56 11.98 -23.67
N VAL A 153 26.87 13.13 -23.70
CA VAL A 153 25.51 13.26 -24.24
C VAL A 153 25.58 13.73 -25.69
N VAL A 154 25.06 12.92 -26.59
CA VAL A 154 25.01 13.18 -28.05
C VAL A 154 23.58 13.42 -28.52
N VAL A 155 23.43 14.21 -29.60
CA VAL A 155 22.13 14.56 -30.18
C VAL A 155 21.96 13.87 -31.53
N TYR A 156 20.87 13.11 -31.68
CA TYR A 156 20.50 12.46 -32.92
C TYR A 156 19.00 12.60 -33.17
N ASP A 157 18.61 13.06 -34.37
CA ASP A 157 17.21 13.32 -34.75
C ASP A 157 16.43 14.18 -33.71
N GLY A 158 17.12 15.12 -33.06
CA GLY A 158 16.56 16.00 -32.04
C GLY A 158 16.31 15.35 -30.66
N GLN A 159 16.78 14.11 -30.44
CA GLN A 159 16.77 13.41 -29.16
C GLN A 159 18.19 13.28 -28.59
N TYR A 160 18.31 13.16 -27.27
CA TYR A 160 19.58 13.11 -26.54
C TYR A 160 19.84 11.67 -26.07
N PHE A 161 21.08 11.19 -26.20
CA PHE A 161 21.48 9.83 -25.83
C PHE A 161 22.82 9.82 -25.09
N TYR A 162 23.00 8.88 -24.17
CA TYR A 162 24.29 8.64 -23.49
C TYR A 162 25.16 7.69 -24.30
N GLU A 163 26.39 8.09 -24.64
CA GLU A 163 27.34 7.21 -25.33
C GLU A 163 27.51 5.83 -24.65
N GLY A 164 27.66 4.79 -25.48
CA GLY A 164 27.84 3.41 -25.05
C GLY A 164 29.31 3.01 -24.85
N GLU A 165 29.55 1.86 -24.18
CA GLU A 165 30.89 1.39 -23.73
C GLU A 165 31.93 1.14 -24.84
N ALA A 166 31.52 1.17 -26.10
CA ALA A 166 32.44 1.09 -27.22
C ALA A 166 32.55 2.48 -27.84
N SER A 167 33.68 3.15 -27.60
CA SER A 167 34.10 4.39 -28.28
C SER A 167 33.61 4.45 -29.74
N ASP A 168 32.70 5.38 -30.01
CA ASP A 168 32.20 5.85 -31.31
C ASP A 168 31.71 4.78 -32.30
N GLY A 169 30.46 4.34 -32.14
CA GLY A 169 29.64 3.83 -33.25
C GLY A 169 28.57 4.85 -33.62
N ASP A 170 28.32 5.08 -34.91
CA ASP A 170 27.24 5.96 -35.35
C ASP A 170 25.90 5.45 -34.80
N LEU A 171 25.09 6.37 -34.27
CA LEU A 171 23.72 6.09 -33.86
C LEU A 171 22.87 5.89 -35.13
N ILE A 172 22.17 4.76 -35.22
CA ILE A 172 21.26 4.48 -36.33
C ILE A 172 19.86 4.19 -35.79
N LYS A 173 18.85 4.60 -36.55
CA LYS A 173 17.46 4.22 -36.30
C LYS A 173 17.18 2.89 -37.00
N ASP A 174 16.93 1.84 -36.23
CA ASP A 174 16.42 0.58 -36.75
C ASP A 174 14.95 0.76 -37.14
N THR A 175 14.68 0.78 -38.44
CA THR A 175 13.35 0.99 -39.00
C THR A 175 12.42 -0.20 -38.80
N ALA A 176 12.94 -1.40 -38.53
CA ALA A 176 12.12 -2.59 -38.28
C ALA A 176 11.53 -2.59 -36.86
N THR A 177 12.31 -2.14 -35.88
CA THR A 177 11.91 -2.11 -34.47
C THR A 177 11.53 -0.71 -33.97
N ASN A 178 11.77 0.33 -34.78
CA ASN A 178 11.64 1.74 -34.43
C ASN A 178 12.44 2.13 -33.17
N LYS A 179 13.64 1.54 -33.02
CA LYS A 179 14.57 1.79 -31.91
C LYS A 179 15.85 2.48 -32.40
N TYR A 180 16.54 3.16 -31.49
CA TYR A 180 17.88 3.69 -31.74
C TYR A 180 18.91 2.69 -31.23
N ILE A 181 19.87 2.33 -32.09
CA ILE A 181 20.93 1.39 -31.75
C ILE A 181 22.29 1.96 -32.11
N TYR A 182 23.32 1.58 -31.35
CA TYR A 182 24.70 1.85 -31.73
C TYR A 182 25.11 0.89 -32.84
N GLU A 183 25.53 1.42 -33.99
CA GLU A 183 25.77 0.61 -35.20
C GLU A 183 26.76 -0.53 -34.95
N ARG A 184 27.83 -0.26 -34.19
CA ARG A 184 28.93 -1.21 -33.91
C ARG A 184 28.56 -2.30 -32.90
N SER A 185 27.93 -1.94 -31.78
CA SER A 185 27.60 -2.90 -30.71
C SER A 185 26.25 -3.60 -30.95
N LYS A 186 25.40 -3.03 -31.81
CA LYS A 186 23.99 -3.43 -31.99
C LYS A 186 23.18 -3.39 -30.69
N ALA A 187 23.69 -2.70 -29.66
CA ALA A 187 22.97 -2.46 -28.41
C ALA A 187 21.99 -1.30 -28.57
N GLU A 188 20.87 -1.36 -27.85
CA GLU A 188 19.90 -0.26 -27.75
C GLU A 188 20.55 0.96 -27.09
N ALA A 189 20.36 2.13 -27.70
CA ALA A 189 20.89 3.38 -27.18
C ALA A 189 20.09 3.82 -25.95
N LYS A 190 20.79 4.28 -24.91
CA LYS A 190 20.14 4.80 -23.70
C LYS A 190 19.75 6.25 -23.94
N LEU A 191 18.45 6.53 -23.93
CA LEU A 191 17.92 7.89 -23.98
C LEU A 191 18.42 8.69 -22.77
N ALA A 192 18.88 9.91 -23.02
CA ALA A 192 19.24 10.88 -22.00
C ALA A 192 18.08 11.87 -21.85
N GLU A 193 17.44 11.83 -20.69
CA GLU A 193 16.36 12.76 -20.34
C GLU A 193 16.96 13.99 -19.66
N SER A 194 16.52 15.18 -20.08
CA SER A 194 16.94 16.42 -19.43
C SER A 194 16.37 16.48 -18.02
N VAL A 195 17.21 16.87 -17.07
CA VAL A 195 16.83 17.09 -15.67
C VAL A 195 16.94 18.57 -15.33
N THR A 196 16.16 19.01 -14.34
CA THR A 196 16.25 20.39 -13.83
C THR A 196 17.36 20.44 -12.78
N PRO A 197 18.35 21.34 -12.89
CA PRO A 197 19.38 21.48 -11.87
C PRO A 197 18.79 22.05 -10.58
N ALA A 198 19.47 21.80 -9.46
CA ALA A 198 19.15 22.45 -8.20
C ALA A 198 19.63 23.91 -8.20
N TYR A 199 18.87 24.76 -7.51
CA TYR A 199 19.18 26.17 -7.34
C TYR A 199 19.16 26.53 -5.86
N SER A 200 20.06 27.43 -5.47
CA SER A 200 19.89 28.26 -4.27
C SER A 200 19.33 29.61 -4.67
N TYR A 201 18.61 30.23 -3.76
CA TYR A 201 17.97 31.52 -4.00
C TYR A 201 18.47 32.56 -3.00
N SER A 202 18.31 33.83 -3.35
CA SER A 202 18.52 34.94 -2.42
C SER A 202 17.60 36.10 -2.77
N ASP A 203 17.56 37.09 -1.89
CA ASP A 203 16.70 38.27 -2.04
C ASP A 203 15.22 37.87 -2.15
N TYR A 204 14.74 37.19 -1.09
CA TYR A 204 13.33 36.87 -0.91
C TYR A 204 12.47 38.13 -1.09
N TRP A 205 11.36 37.98 -1.82
CA TRP A 205 10.38 39.03 -2.04
C TRP A 205 9.13 38.79 -1.20
N ASP A 206 8.88 39.66 -0.24
CA ASP A 206 7.65 39.70 0.55
C ASP A 206 6.62 40.63 -0.12
N PHE A 207 5.51 40.09 -0.64
CA PHE A 207 4.49 40.90 -1.30
C PHE A 207 3.70 41.83 -0.36
N GLU A 208 3.79 41.64 0.96
CA GLU A 208 3.13 42.52 1.93
C GLU A 208 3.98 43.74 2.29
N THR A 209 5.31 43.59 2.31
CA THR A 209 6.22 44.63 2.82
C THR A 209 7.22 45.16 1.80
N ASP A 210 7.57 44.40 0.77
CA ASP A 210 8.58 44.82 -0.19
C ASP A 210 7.99 45.69 -1.30
N GLU A 211 8.76 46.69 -1.70
CA GLU A 211 8.39 47.67 -2.70
C GLU A 211 9.57 47.92 -3.65
N ILE A 212 9.27 48.26 -4.90
CA ILE A 212 10.26 48.81 -5.80
C ILE A 212 10.38 50.30 -5.50
N GLU A 213 11.57 50.72 -5.08
CA GLU A 213 11.94 52.14 -5.06
C GLU A 213 12.26 52.60 -6.50
N TYR A 214 11.54 53.61 -6.98
CA TYR A 214 11.70 54.16 -8.32
C TYR A 214 11.89 55.68 -8.30
N SER A 215 12.85 56.16 -9.09
CA SER A 215 13.07 57.57 -9.40
C SER A 215 13.10 57.76 -10.92
N GLU A 216 12.78 58.97 -11.41
CA GLU A 216 12.85 59.26 -12.84
C GLU A 216 14.26 59.07 -13.44
N SER A 217 15.31 59.16 -12.62
CA SER A 217 16.68 58.85 -13.04
C SER A 217 16.94 57.37 -13.33
N ASP A 218 16.10 56.46 -12.84
CA ASP A 218 16.28 55.02 -13.02
C ASP A 218 15.85 54.54 -14.42
N GLY A 219 15.03 55.32 -15.13
CA GLY A 219 14.59 54.99 -16.49
C GLY A 219 13.71 53.73 -16.53
N GLU A 220 14.02 52.77 -17.40
CA GLU A 220 13.32 51.47 -17.42
C GLU A 220 13.90 50.52 -16.36
N VAL A 221 13.06 50.05 -15.45
CA VAL A 221 13.42 49.06 -14.43
C VAL A 221 12.87 47.69 -14.84
N ASN A 222 13.72 46.66 -14.86
CA ASN A 222 13.31 45.30 -15.19
C ASN A 222 13.74 44.37 -14.06
N ILE A 223 12.78 43.70 -13.43
CA ILE A 223 13.01 42.75 -12.34
C ILE A 223 12.53 41.37 -12.78
N THR A 224 13.24 40.32 -12.40
CA THR A 224 12.75 38.95 -12.48
C THR A 224 12.61 38.40 -11.07
N LEU A 225 11.48 37.76 -10.79
CA LEU A 225 11.25 37.00 -9.57
C LEU A 225 11.14 35.53 -9.94
N TYR A 226 11.96 34.70 -9.33
CA TYR A 226 12.02 33.27 -9.53
C TYR A 226 11.23 32.55 -8.45
N ALA A 227 10.37 31.61 -8.86
CA ALA A 227 9.73 30.69 -7.94
C ALA A 227 10.79 29.79 -7.28
N GLY A 228 10.91 29.89 -5.95
CA GLY A 228 11.77 29.01 -5.16
C GLY A 228 11.00 27.74 -4.81
N TRP A 229 11.44 26.60 -5.35
CA TRP A 229 10.77 25.31 -5.16
C TRP A 229 11.48 24.45 -4.13
N VAL A 230 10.72 23.89 -3.19
CA VAL A 230 11.19 22.93 -2.19
C VAL A 230 10.62 21.56 -2.54
N PRO A 231 11.46 20.54 -2.77
CA PRO A 231 10.95 19.19 -2.94
C PRO A 231 10.25 18.72 -1.67
N TYR A 232 9.25 17.86 -1.80
CA TYR A 232 8.60 17.25 -0.65
C TYR A 232 9.59 16.53 0.26
N TYR A 233 9.29 16.54 1.56
CA TYR A 233 10.08 15.87 2.58
C TYR A 233 9.69 14.40 2.62
N GLN A 234 10.64 13.53 2.96
CA GLN A 234 10.52 12.09 2.71
C GLN A 234 10.88 11.26 3.94
N TYR A 235 10.12 10.21 4.15
CA TYR A 235 10.50 9.09 4.98
C TYR A 235 10.96 7.93 4.10
N TYR A 236 12.15 7.39 4.37
CA TYR A 236 12.61 6.15 3.77
C TYR A 236 12.56 5.03 4.80
N TYR A 237 11.82 3.96 4.48
CA TYR A 237 11.60 2.85 5.38
C TYR A 237 12.49 1.68 4.97
N TYR A 238 13.25 1.18 5.93
CA TYR A 238 14.18 0.07 5.76
C TYR A 238 13.73 -1.13 6.58
N ALA A 239 13.87 -2.31 6.00
CA ALA A 239 13.64 -3.60 6.65
C ALA A 239 14.82 -4.52 6.38
N LYS A 240 15.08 -5.49 7.25
CA LYS A 240 16.12 -6.49 7.00
C LYS A 240 15.66 -7.47 5.95
N ASN A 241 16.49 -7.69 4.93
CA ASN A 241 16.31 -8.75 3.93
C ASN A 241 16.69 -10.13 4.52
N GLU A 242 16.60 -11.18 3.70
CA GLU A 242 16.93 -12.56 4.10
C GLU A 242 18.38 -12.73 4.57
N ASN A 243 19.30 -11.87 4.13
CA ASN A 243 20.71 -11.87 4.55
C ASN A 243 20.95 -11.06 5.82
N GLY A 244 19.92 -10.41 6.38
CA GLY A 244 20.02 -9.55 7.56
C GLY A 244 20.50 -8.13 7.28
N GLU A 245 20.60 -7.73 6.01
CA GLU A 245 21.01 -6.40 5.57
C GLU A 245 19.80 -5.47 5.44
N TRP A 246 19.98 -4.18 5.76
CA TRP A 246 18.91 -3.19 5.62
C TRP A 246 18.67 -2.82 4.16
N GLU A 247 17.44 -3.04 3.70
CA GLU A 247 17.00 -2.71 2.36
C GLU A 247 15.78 -1.77 2.44
N LYS A 248 15.78 -0.73 1.59
CA LYS A 248 14.64 0.20 1.49
C LYS A 248 13.46 -0.56 0.91
N TYR A 249 12.37 -0.66 1.65
CA TYR A 249 11.15 -1.37 1.22
C TYR A 249 9.96 -0.43 0.96
N GLY A 250 10.06 0.83 1.40
CA GLY A 250 9.00 1.80 1.21
C GLY A 250 9.47 3.24 1.32
N GLU A 251 8.62 4.15 0.86
CA GLU A 251 8.80 5.59 1.03
C GLU A 251 7.44 6.28 1.19
N SER A 252 7.46 7.42 1.85
CA SER A 252 6.32 8.33 1.92
C SER A 252 6.81 9.76 1.91
N TYR A 253 5.98 10.69 1.45
CA TYR A 253 6.35 12.09 1.36
C TYR A 253 5.27 13.01 1.91
N PHE A 254 5.64 14.26 2.18
CA PHE A 254 4.70 15.30 2.56
C PHE A 254 5.19 16.69 2.16
N ASP A 255 4.22 17.61 2.05
CA ASP A 255 4.48 19.01 1.75
C ASP A 255 4.85 19.76 3.04
N TYR A 256 6.14 20.05 3.21
CA TYR A 256 6.62 20.77 4.40
C TYR A 256 6.12 22.20 4.47
N VAL A 257 6.08 22.92 3.34
CA VAL A 257 5.65 24.33 3.31
C VAL A 257 4.19 24.41 3.72
N LEU A 258 3.34 23.54 3.16
CA LEU A 258 1.94 23.48 3.53
C LEU A 258 1.77 23.09 5.01
N SER A 259 2.56 22.13 5.51
CA SER A 259 2.50 21.72 6.92
C SER A 259 2.93 22.80 7.91
N SER A 260 3.78 23.74 7.48
CA SER A 260 4.31 24.81 8.35
C SER A 260 3.51 26.11 8.25
N THR A 261 2.69 26.29 7.21
CA THR A 261 1.94 27.53 6.96
C THR A 261 0.44 27.40 7.16
N ASP A 262 -0.12 26.18 7.13
CA ASP A 262 -1.56 25.94 7.28
C ASP A 262 -1.85 24.91 8.37
N GLU A 263 -2.56 25.34 9.40
CA GLU A 263 -2.89 24.52 10.57
C GLU A 263 -3.63 23.21 10.21
N ARG A 264 -4.40 23.21 9.13
CA ARG A 264 -5.14 22.03 8.63
C ARG A 264 -4.21 20.89 8.20
N TYR A 265 -2.95 21.22 7.90
CA TYR A 265 -1.94 20.29 7.42
C TYR A 265 -0.74 20.17 8.38
N SER A 266 -0.86 20.74 9.58
CA SER A 266 0.22 20.80 10.59
C SER A 266 0.76 19.43 11.04
N ASP A 267 -0.02 18.36 10.88
CA ASP A 267 0.36 16.99 11.20
C ASP A 267 0.83 16.19 9.98
N GLN A 268 0.91 16.78 8.78
CA GLN A 268 1.42 16.09 7.60
C GLN A 268 2.90 15.67 7.75
N GLY A 269 3.67 16.39 8.56
CA GLY A 269 5.02 16.00 8.91
C GLY A 269 5.09 14.84 9.91
N GLU A 270 3.97 14.25 10.31
CA GLU A 270 3.92 13.10 11.22
C GLU A 270 3.57 11.81 10.46
N MET A 271 4.05 10.68 10.99
CA MET A 271 3.67 9.34 10.57
C MET A 271 3.34 8.50 11.80
N SER A 272 2.06 8.14 11.96
CA SER A 272 1.63 7.26 13.04
C SER A 272 2.12 5.83 12.82
N LEU A 273 2.52 5.16 13.89
CA LEU A 273 2.96 3.77 13.82
C LEU A 273 1.75 2.82 13.68
N PRO A 274 1.89 1.67 12.99
CA PRO A 274 0.84 0.68 12.93
C PRO A 274 0.41 0.19 14.31
N GLY A 275 -0.89 -0.03 14.49
CA GLY A 275 -1.46 -0.42 15.78
C GLY A 275 -2.73 -1.26 15.64
N TRP A 276 -3.24 -1.77 16.76
CA TRP A 276 -4.38 -2.70 16.79
C TRP A 276 -5.75 -2.01 16.94
N GLU A 277 -5.79 -0.69 16.86
CA GLU A 277 -6.98 0.12 17.18
C GLU A 277 -8.09 0.09 16.11
N GLY A 278 -7.87 -0.62 15.00
CA GLY A 278 -8.84 -0.73 13.89
C GLY A 278 -10.09 -1.59 14.19
N GLY A 279 -10.10 -2.32 15.31
CA GLY A 279 -11.28 -3.07 15.78
C GLY A 279 -11.67 -4.30 14.95
N ASN A 280 -10.96 -4.60 13.86
CA ASN A 280 -11.19 -5.78 13.00
C ASN A 280 -10.25 -6.97 13.33
N GLY A 281 -9.36 -6.81 14.32
CA GLY A 281 -8.38 -7.82 14.73
C GLY A 281 -7.12 -7.91 13.88
N ALA A 282 -7.03 -7.17 12.76
CA ALA A 282 -5.81 -7.02 11.97
C ALA A 282 -5.02 -5.78 12.43
N MET A 283 -3.71 -5.77 12.17
CA MET A 283 -2.88 -4.59 12.36
C MET A 283 -3.34 -3.48 11.41
N ASN A 284 -3.65 -2.31 11.93
CA ASN A 284 -4.02 -1.14 11.14
C ASN A 284 -2.77 -0.33 10.78
N TYR A 285 -2.53 -0.16 9.48
CA TYR A 285 -1.43 0.65 8.93
C TYR A 285 -1.91 2.04 8.48
N VAL A 286 -3.21 2.30 8.50
CA VAL A 286 -3.80 3.54 7.98
C VAL A 286 -4.16 4.48 9.12
N SER A 287 -3.72 5.73 9.00
CA SER A 287 -3.98 6.78 9.98
C SER A 287 -4.64 7.99 9.35
N ALA A 288 -5.58 8.60 10.06
CA ALA A 288 -6.26 9.84 9.66
C ALA A 288 -5.54 11.07 10.21
N TYR A 289 -5.52 12.15 9.43
CA TYR A 289 -4.86 13.42 9.75
C TYR A 289 -5.88 14.57 9.81
N LYS A 290 -5.48 15.72 10.35
CA LYS A 290 -6.33 16.90 10.56
C LYS A 290 -7.06 17.38 9.31
N SER A 291 -6.44 17.21 8.14
CA SER A 291 -7.04 17.58 6.85
C SER A 291 -8.21 16.66 6.43
N GLY A 292 -8.42 15.55 7.14
CA GLY A 292 -9.31 14.46 6.74
C GLY A 292 -8.66 13.47 5.77
N ALA A 293 -7.42 13.72 5.33
CA ALA A 293 -6.67 12.77 4.52
C ALA A 293 -6.19 11.58 5.38
N THR A 294 -5.99 10.44 4.72
CA THR A 294 -5.39 9.26 5.33
C THR A 294 -3.98 9.03 4.79
N LYS A 295 -3.06 8.57 5.64
CA LYS A 295 -1.76 8.05 5.21
C LYS A 295 -1.60 6.60 5.64
N GLU A 296 -0.90 5.84 4.82
CA GLU A 296 -0.57 4.45 5.09
C GLU A 296 0.91 4.32 5.43
N PHE A 297 1.20 3.67 6.56
CA PHE A 297 2.55 3.24 6.90
C PHE A 297 2.91 2.03 6.03
N PRO A 298 4.07 2.00 5.34
CA PRO A 298 4.38 0.90 4.43
C PRO A 298 4.39 -0.48 5.11
N SER A 299 3.68 -1.42 4.49
CA SER A 299 3.56 -2.82 4.94
C SER A 299 4.31 -3.78 4.02
N ILE A 300 4.60 -4.99 4.53
CA ILE A 300 5.18 -6.10 3.75
C ILE A 300 4.22 -7.28 3.86
N SER A 301 3.80 -7.83 2.72
CA SER A 301 2.91 -9.01 2.66
C SER A 301 3.51 -10.19 3.43
N GLY A 302 2.69 -10.92 4.17
CA GLY A 302 3.16 -12.05 4.99
C GLY A 302 3.79 -11.67 6.33
N LYS A 303 3.98 -10.37 6.62
CA LYS A 303 4.66 -9.88 7.82
C LYS A 303 3.80 -8.89 8.63
N THR A 304 4.09 -8.79 9.92
CA THR A 304 3.38 -7.86 10.82
C THR A 304 4.34 -6.88 11.47
N PHE A 305 4.00 -5.59 11.47
CA PHE A 305 4.79 -4.55 12.13
C PHE A 305 5.07 -4.90 13.60
N LYS A 306 6.34 -4.76 14.01
CA LYS A 306 6.77 -4.98 15.39
C LYS A 306 7.23 -3.70 16.07
N ALA A 307 8.10 -2.94 15.40
CA ALA A 307 8.66 -1.70 15.92
C ALA A 307 9.32 -0.88 14.81
N ALA A 308 9.48 0.42 15.04
CA ALA A 308 10.28 1.31 14.20
C ALA A 308 11.33 2.05 15.05
N TYR A 309 12.46 2.39 14.44
CA TYR A 309 13.61 3.01 15.07
C TYR A 309 14.19 4.13 14.21
N ALA A 310 14.80 5.13 14.86
CA ALA A 310 15.47 6.25 14.20
C ALA A 310 16.88 5.91 13.69
N ASP A 311 17.46 4.80 14.15
CA ASP A 311 18.83 4.39 13.87
C ASP A 311 18.92 2.91 13.47
N GLU A 312 19.94 2.60 12.67
CA GLU A 312 20.21 1.26 12.12
C GLU A 312 20.51 0.21 13.20
N ALA A 313 21.02 0.64 14.36
CA ALA A 313 21.33 -0.22 15.50
C ALA A 313 20.10 -0.54 16.36
N CYS A 314 18.92 -0.03 16.00
CA CYS A 314 17.66 -0.21 16.70
C CYS A 314 17.72 0.23 18.18
N THR A 315 18.44 1.31 18.49
CA THR A 315 18.60 1.81 19.87
C THR A 315 17.63 2.94 20.23
N GLN A 316 17.09 3.64 19.25
CA GLN A 316 16.19 4.78 19.38
C GLN A 316 14.81 4.42 18.84
N LYS A 317 14.04 3.72 19.67
CA LYS A 317 12.70 3.24 19.33
C LYS A 317 11.67 4.37 19.30
N TYR A 318 10.82 4.39 18.28
CA TYR A 318 9.60 5.20 18.24
C TYR A 318 8.46 4.51 19.01
N THR A 319 7.62 5.27 19.73
CA THR A 319 6.54 4.72 20.56
C THR A 319 5.17 4.81 19.91
N ASP A 320 4.80 6.00 19.41
CA ASP A 320 3.43 6.27 18.94
C ASP A 320 3.43 6.76 17.49
N LYS A 321 4.34 7.69 17.20
CA LYS A 321 4.47 8.31 15.88
C LYS A 321 5.91 8.74 15.63
N ILE A 322 6.19 9.01 14.37
CA ILE A 322 7.42 9.59 13.87
C ILE A 322 7.10 11.04 13.49
N THR A 323 7.88 12.00 13.98
CA THR A 323 7.80 13.40 13.54
C THR A 323 9.02 13.70 12.69
N HIS A 324 8.79 14.26 11.51
CA HIS A 324 9.86 14.58 10.59
C HIS A 324 10.75 15.69 11.17
N ASN A 325 12.06 15.49 11.21
CA ASN A 325 13.00 16.45 11.82
C ASN A 325 13.59 17.48 10.84
N GLY A 326 13.23 17.38 9.57
CA GLY A 326 13.64 18.31 8.52
C GLY A 326 13.14 19.75 8.71
N THR A 327 13.88 20.71 8.16
CA THR A 327 13.58 22.15 8.25
C THR A 327 13.87 22.88 6.94
N LEU A 328 13.12 23.94 6.64
CA LEU A 328 13.35 24.79 5.47
C LEU A 328 14.08 26.08 5.83
N ASP A 329 15.15 26.40 5.10
CA ASP A 329 15.72 27.74 5.09
C ASP A 329 14.95 28.62 4.10
N THR A 330 14.03 29.44 4.61
CA THR A 330 13.16 30.29 3.78
C THR A 330 13.89 31.45 3.13
N THR A 331 15.13 31.75 3.52
CA THR A 331 15.92 32.81 2.87
C THR A 331 16.55 32.35 1.57
N THR A 332 16.79 31.04 1.46
CA THR A 332 17.47 30.42 0.31
C THR A 332 16.63 29.36 -0.40
N ALA A 333 15.40 29.10 0.06
CA ALA A 333 14.54 27.98 -0.31
C ALA A 333 15.24 26.60 -0.24
N LEU A 334 16.24 26.44 0.64
CA LEU A 334 16.99 25.19 0.74
C LEU A 334 16.45 24.31 1.88
N PRO A 335 16.02 23.06 1.59
CA PRO A 335 15.63 22.11 2.63
C PRO A 335 16.87 21.56 3.36
N LYS A 336 16.74 21.33 4.66
CA LYS A 336 17.74 20.66 5.52
C LYS A 336 17.14 19.39 6.09
N ASN A 337 17.91 18.30 6.09
CA ASN A 337 17.48 16.97 6.54
C ASN A 337 16.13 16.56 5.90
N ARG A 338 16.03 16.70 4.56
CA ARG A 338 14.79 16.43 3.80
C ARG A 338 14.34 14.97 3.90
N ILE A 339 15.29 14.06 4.02
CA ILE A 339 15.07 12.62 4.07
C ILE A 339 15.32 12.14 5.49
N GLN A 340 14.32 11.49 6.07
CA GLN A 340 14.43 10.80 7.35
C GLN A 340 14.35 9.29 7.15
N ASN A 341 15.42 8.58 7.56
CA ASN A 341 15.44 7.13 7.54
C ASN A 341 14.70 6.56 8.75
N VAL A 342 13.94 5.49 8.52
CA VAL A 342 13.16 4.76 9.52
C VAL A 342 13.48 3.28 9.37
N TYR A 343 13.98 2.66 10.44
CA TYR A 343 14.36 1.25 10.45
C TYR A 343 13.25 0.44 11.11
N VAL A 344 12.67 -0.51 10.40
CA VAL A 344 11.44 -1.21 10.80
C VAL A 344 11.72 -2.69 11.02
N GLU A 345 11.31 -3.18 12.19
CA GLU A 345 11.27 -4.59 12.50
C GLU A 345 9.87 -5.15 12.27
N PHE A 346 9.82 -6.37 11.74
CA PHE A 346 8.60 -7.12 11.51
C PHE A 346 8.67 -8.48 12.21
N TYR A 347 7.51 -8.99 12.61
CA TYR A 347 7.31 -10.42 12.79
C TYR A 347 7.18 -11.09 11.43
N ASP A 348 7.82 -12.24 11.27
CA ASP A 348 7.79 -13.03 10.03
C ASP A 348 6.53 -13.90 9.94
N GLU A 349 5.39 -13.27 10.18
CA GLU A 349 4.06 -13.89 10.16
C GLU A 349 2.98 -12.81 10.07
N GLU A 350 1.82 -13.18 9.54
CA GLU A 350 0.61 -12.34 9.58
C GLU A 350 -0.12 -12.60 10.89
N MET A 351 -0.01 -11.67 11.83
CA MET A 351 -0.59 -11.77 13.15
C MET A 351 -1.95 -11.08 13.21
N PHE A 352 -2.85 -11.67 13.99
CA PHE A 352 -4.18 -11.16 14.27
C PHE A 352 -4.44 -11.23 15.77
N ARG A 353 -5.08 -10.18 16.30
CA ARG A 353 -5.55 -10.10 17.69
C ARG A 353 -7.06 -10.20 17.73
N ILE A 354 -7.54 -11.35 18.17
CA ILE A 354 -8.94 -11.75 18.05
C ILE A 354 -9.63 -11.64 19.40
N SER A 355 -10.69 -10.84 19.44
CA SER A 355 -11.59 -10.66 20.59
C SER A 355 -13.04 -11.07 20.28
N THR A 356 -13.39 -11.31 19.02
CA THR A 356 -14.74 -11.80 18.65
C THR A 356 -14.68 -12.90 17.59
N ALA A 357 -15.75 -13.70 17.49
CA ALA A 357 -15.86 -14.74 16.48
C ALA A 357 -15.86 -14.16 15.05
N GLU A 358 -16.48 -13.00 14.85
CA GLU A 358 -16.55 -12.30 13.56
C GLU A 358 -15.16 -11.86 13.10
N GLN A 359 -14.32 -11.40 14.03
CA GLN A 359 -12.94 -11.02 13.72
C GLN A 359 -12.13 -12.24 13.26
N LEU A 360 -12.28 -13.39 13.92
CA LEU A 360 -11.61 -14.62 13.46
C LEU A 360 -12.10 -15.00 12.07
N ALA A 361 -13.42 -14.97 11.86
CA ALA A 361 -14.02 -15.38 10.60
C ALA A 361 -13.63 -14.48 9.43
N ALA A 362 -13.58 -13.17 9.64
CA ALA A 362 -13.19 -12.19 8.62
C ALA A 362 -11.70 -12.28 8.22
N ASN A 363 -10.84 -12.75 9.12
CA ASN A 363 -9.38 -12.79 8.92
C ASN A 363 -8.82 -14.22 8.77
N ALA A 364 -9.69 -15.22 8.61
CA ALA A 364 -9.27 -16.61 8.57
C ALA A 364 -8.41 -16.93 7.35
N LYS A 365 -7.25 -17.53 7.61
CA LYS A 365 -6.23 -17.96 6.66
C LYS A 365 -5.54 -19.19 7.25
N THR A 366 -5.08 -20.09 6.39
CA THR A 366 -4.38 -21.30 6.84
C THR A 366 -3.03 -21.02 7.48
N ASN A 367 -2.38 -19.91 7.12
CA ASN A 367 -1.05 -19.52 7.58
C ASN A 367 -1.08 -18.31 8.54
N GLY A 368 -2.25 -17.91 9.05
CA GLY A 368 -2.36 -16.79 9.98
C GLY A 368 -1.95 -17.15 11.41
N SER A 369 -1.47 -16.16 12.17
CA SER A 369 -1.12 -16.28 13.58
C SER A 369 -2.12 -15.53 14.46
N TYR A 370 -3.03 -16.25 15.10
CA TYR A 370 -4.15 -15.73 15.87
C TYR A 370 -3.87 -15.75 17.37
N GLU A 371 -3.68 -14.58 17.96
CA GLU A 371 -3.70 -14.39 19.42
C GLU A 371 -5.14 -14.13 19.85
N LEU A 372 -5.73 -15.08 20.59
CA LEU A 372 -7.08 -14.94 21.13
C LEU A 372 -7.02 -14.25 22.50
N LEU A 373 -7.71 -13.13 22.63
CA LEU A 373 -7.64 -12.27 23.83
C LEU A 373 -8.74 -12.57 24.85
N CYS A 374 -9.83 -13.20 24.43
CA CYS A 374 -10.96 -13.56 25.29
C CYS A 374 -11.78 -14.71 24.67
N ASP A 375 -12.70 -15.27 25.46
CA ASP A 375 -13.69 -16.24 24.99
C ASP A 375 -14.45 -15.73 23.75
N LEU A 376 -14.66 -16.64 22.79
CA LEU A 376 -15.34 -16.36 21.52
C LEU A 376 -16.63 -17.18 21.45
N ASP A 377 -17.74 -16.58 21.02
CA ASP A 377 -19.02 -17.28 20.83
C ASP A 377 -19.42 -17.28 19.34
N PHE A 378 -19.51 -18.47 18.75
CA PHE A 378 -19.85 -18.71 17.34
C PHE A 378 -21.34 -18.97 17.13
N LYS A 379 -22.21 -18.64 18.09
CA LYS A 379 -23.66 -18.84 17.96
C LYS A 379 -24.24 -18.24 16.67
N ASP A 380 -23.79 -17.04 16.31
CA ASP A 380 -24.26 -16.26 15.16
C ASP A 380 -23.22 -16.16 14.03
N THR A 381 -22.07 -16.83 14.17
CA THR A 381 -20.94 -16.79 13.23
C THR A 381 -20.48 -18.19 12.89
N LEU A 382 -20.37 -18.53 11.61
CA LEU A 382 -19.89 -19.85 11.19
C LEU A 382 -18.37 -19.97 11.35
N TRP A 383 -17.92 -21.19 11.64
CA TRP A 383 -16.50 -21.49 11.58
C TRP A 383 -15.95 -21.33 10.15
N PRO A 384 -14.74 -20.79 9.97
CA PRO A 384 -14.26 -20.45 8.64
C PRO A 384 -14.00 -21.70 7.79
N SER A 385 -14.62 -21.76 6.61
CA SER A 385 -14.47 -22.90 5.68
C SER A 385 -13.03 -23.09 5.20
N VAL A 386 -12.27 -22.00 5.10
CA VAL A 386 -10.85 -22.03 4.74
C VAL A 386 -10.02 -22.83 5.74
N LEU A 387 -10.36 -22.77 7.04
CA LEU A 387 -9.72 -23.58 8.06
C LEU A 387 -10.24 -25.02 8.02
N ALA A 388 -11.52 -25.21 7.73
CA ALA A 388 -12.14 -26.53 7.79
C ALA A 388 -11.73 -27.51 6.68
N ALA A 389 -11.32 -26.98 5.51
CA ALA A 389 -11.09 -27.76 4.30
C ALA A 389 -9.63 -27.85 3.85
N ASN A 390 -8.73 -27.05 4.43
CA ASN A 390 -7.34 -26.92 3.98
C ASN A 390 -6.35 -27.26 5.09
N THR A 391 -5.07 -27.30 4.75
CA THR A 391 -4.00 -27.54 5.72
C THR A 391 -3.66 -26.25 6.47
N PHE A 392 -3.91 -26.23 7.78
CA PHE A 392 -3.47 -25.18 8.69
C PHE A 392 -1.97 -25.30 9.00
N THR A 393 -1.24 -24.21 8.75
CA THR A 393 0.21 -24.06 8.97
C THR A 393 0.53 -22.92 9.94
N GLY A 394 -0.50 -22.21 10.42
CA GLY A 394 -0.36 -21.01 11.24
C GLY A 394 -0.32 -21.31 12.73
N LYS A 395 -0.70 -20.31 13.53
CA LYS A 395 -0.76 -20.39 14.99
C LYS A 395 -2.13 -19.96 15.48
N MET A 396 -2.68 -20.62 16.48
CA MET A 396 -3.86 -20.13 17.22
C MET A 396 -3.64 -20.40 18.70
N TYR A 397 -3.58 -19.33 19.49
CA TYR A 397 -3.18 -19.45 20.88
C TYR A 397 -3.80 -18.38 21.78
N ALA A 398 -3.90 -18.70 23.07
CA ALA A 398 -4.08 -17.72 24.13
C ALA A 398 -2.73 -17.46 24.82
N SER A 399 -2.33 -16.19 24.90
CA SER A 399 -1.07 -15.77 25.56
C SER A 399 -1.14 -15.84 27.08
N SER A 400 -2.35 -15.87 27.65
CA SER A 400 -2.57 -16.06 29.09
C SER A 400 -3.80 -16.92 29.37
N GLY A 401 -3.65 -17.93 30.22
CA GLY A 401 -4.74 -18.85 30.56
C GLY A 401 -5.22 -19.66 29.35
N THR A 402 -6.46 -20.14 29.42
CA THR A 402 -7.13 -20.87 28.34
C THR A 402 -8.29 -20.02 27.83
N VAL A 403 -8.43 -19.89 26.51
CA VAL A 403 -9.56 -19.20 25.87
C VAL A 403 -10.57 -20.22 25.37
N THR A 404 -11.86 -19.96 25.60
CA THR A 404 -12.96 -20.83 25.18
C THR A 404 -13.62 -20.36 23.89
N LEU A 405 -13.68 -21.22 22.88
CA LEU A 405 -14.44 -21.07 21.65
C LEU A 405 -15.76 -21.86 21.78
N LYS A 406 -16.88 -21.16 21.92
CA LYS A 406 -18.20 -21.73 22.21
C LYS A 406 -19.07 -21.81 20.96
N ASN A 407 -19.94 -22.81 20.93
CA ASN A 407 -20.99 -22.98 19.91
C ASN A 407 -20.45 -23.04 18.47
N VAL A 408 -19.24 -23.57 18.31
CA VAL A 408 -18.56 -23.66 17.01
C VAL A 408 -19.35 -24.56 16.09
N LYS A 409 -19.75 -24.03 14.91
CA LYS A 409 -20.40 -24.79 13.85
C LYS A 409 -19.57 -24.69 12.59
N ALA A 410 -18.97 -25.79 12.20
CA ALA A 410 -18.22 -25.93 10.95
C ALA A 410 -18.98 -26.85 10.00
N GLN A 411 -18.94 -26.52 8.71
CA GLN A 411 -19.48 -27.36 7.65
C GLN A 411 -18.42 -27.58 6.58
N TYR A 412 -18.27 -28.83 6.18
CA TYR A 412 -17.41 -29.25 5.09
C TYR A 412 -18.25 -29.85 3.96
N SER A 413 -18.03 -29.30 2.77
CA SER A 413 -18.60 -29.76 1.51
C SER A 413 -17.50 -29.71 0.45
N GLY A 414 -16.84 -30.83 0.18
CA GLY A 414 -15.67 -30.82 -0.69
C GLY A 414 -15.11 -32.19 -1.07
N THR A 415 -14.04 -32.14 -1.86
CA THR A 415 -13.32 -33.29 -2.40
C THR A 415 -11.89 -33.40 -1.87
N THR A 416 -11.45 -32.50 -0.98
CA THR A 416 -10.11 -32.51 -0.41
C THR A 416 -9.92 -33.73 0.52
N PRO A 417 -8.70 -34.27 0.62
CA PRO A 417 -8.44 -35.51 1.35
C PRO A 417 -8.58 -35.38 2.87
N ASN A 418 -8.59 -34.16 3.41
CA ASN A 418 -8.64 -33.91 4.84
C ASN A 418 -9.72 -32.90 5.21
N GLY A 419 -10.46 -33.16 6.28
CA GLY A 419 -11.50 -32.25 6.78
C GLY A 419 -11.70 -32.35 8.30
N GLY A 420 -12.08 -31.22 8.90
CA GLY A 420 -12.35 -31.06 10.33
C GLY A 420 -12.42 -29.58 10.68
N LEU A 421 -12.35 -29.16 11.95
CA LEU A 421 -12.19 -27.73 12.28
C LEU A 421 -10.95 -27.11 11.62
N PHE A 422 -9.85 -27.86 11.55
CA PHE A 422 -8.59 -27.39 10.97
C PHE A 422 -8.18 -28.13 9.69
N GLY A 423 -9.10 -28.85 9.03
CA GLY A 423 -8.78 -29.58 7.80
C GLY A 423 -7.66 -30.60 8.01
N ALA A 424 -6.41 -30.23 7.72
CA ALA A 424 -5.22 -30.92 8.23
C ALA A 424 -4.33 -29.94 9.02
N VAL A 425 -3.54 -30.42 9.98
CA VAL A 425 -2.59 -29.59 10.75
C VAL A 425 -1.17 -29.99 10.35
N ALA A 426 -0.40 -29.04 9.81
CA ALA A 426 0.96 -29.28 9.30
C ALA A 426 2.04 -29.27 10.40
N ALA A 427 3.22 -29.79 10.04
CA ALA A 427 4.44 -29.62 10.81
C ALA A 427 4.70 -28.14 11.12
N GLY A 428 5.02 -27.82 12.37
CA GLY A 428 5.30 -26.46 12.83
C GLY A 428 4.07 -25.57 13.08
N ALA A 429 2.85 -26.03 12.79
CA ALA A 429 1.64 -25.32 13.20
C ALA A 429 1.48 -25.38 14.73
N GLU A 430 0.96 -24.30 15.32
CA GLU A 430 0.79 -24.20 16.78
C GLU A 430 -0.68 -24.02 17.17
N LEU A 431 -1.18 -24.87 18.07
CA LEU A 431 -2.53 -24.74 18.66
C LEU A 431 -2.40 -24.88 20.18
N LYS A 432 -2.53 -23.76 20.90
CA LYS A 432 -2.17 -23.72 22.34
C LYS A 432 -3.19 -23.05 23.23
N ASN A 433 -3.48 -23.68 24.37
CA ASN A 433 -4.34 -23.14 25.42
C ASN A 433 -5.76 -22.80 24.94
N LEU A 434 -6.39 -23.73 24.23
CA LEU A 434 -7.70 -23.55 23.63
C LEU A 434 -8.71 -24.53 24.23
N ARG A 435 -9.92 -24.06 24.51
CA ARG A 435 -11.04 -24.93 24.86
C ARG A 435 -12.16 -24.73 23.85
N PHE A 436 -12.65 -25.80 23.25
CA PHE A 436 -13.81 -25.73 22.38
C PHE A 436 -15.00 -26.35 23.10
N GLU A 437 -16.10 -25.60 23.18
CA GLU A 437 -17.33 -26.04 23.85
C GLU A 437 -18.51 -26.04 22.89
N ASN A 438 -19.30 -27.12 22.93
CA ASN A 438 -20.49 -27.30 22.07
C ASN A 438 -20.13 -27.17 20.58
N VAL A 439 -19.23 -28.04 20.12
CA VAL A 439 -18.73 -28.06 18.74
C VAL A 439 -19.60 -28.95 17.86
N THR A 440 -19.99 -28.46 16.69
CA THR A 440 -20.57 -29.27 15.62
C THR A 440 -19.68 -29.20 14.38
N MET A 441 -19.19 -30.36 13.94
CA MET A 441 -18.54 -30.52 12.64
C MET A 441 -19.48 -31.29 11.71
N ASP A 442 -19.90 -30.64 10.62
CA ASP A 442 -20.86 -31.18 9.66
C ASP A 442 -20.20 -31.51 8.32
N PHE A 443 -19.95 -32.78 8.07
CA PHE A 443 -19.53 -33.28 6.76
C PHE A 443 -20.75 -33.43 5.85
N ALA A 444 -21.30 -32.31 5.41
CA ALA A 444 -22.46 -32.28 4.52
C ALA A 444 -22.17 -33.02 3.21
N SER A 445 -20.96 -32.88 2.66
CA SER A 445 -20.48 -33.69 1.53
C SER A 445 -18.96 -33.91 1.58
N ALA A 446 -18.52 -35.16 1.65
CA ALA A 446 -17.11 -35.57 1.59
C ALA A 446 -16.90 -36.62 0.50
N THR A 447 -16.32 -36.18 -0.63
CA THR A 447 -16.32 -36.97 -1.89
C THR A 447 -14.92 -37.14 -2.51
N SER A 448 -13.89 -37.33 -1.68
CA SER A 448 -12.51 -37.44 -2.15
C SER A 448 -12.22 -38.75 -2.91
N ARG A 449 -11.47 -38.63 -4.01
CA ARG A 449 -10.97 -39.75 -4.80
C ARG A 449 -9.56 -40.19 -4.42
N GLU A 450 -8.91 -39.49 -3.49
CA GLU A 450 -7.55 -39.78 -3.06
C GLU A 450 -7.53 -40.98 -2.09
N SER A 451 -6.38 -41.66 -2.02
CA SER A 451 -6.11 -42.71 -1.03
C SER A 451 -5.53 -42.10 0.26
N ASP A 452 -5.74 -42.75 1.41
CA ASP A 452 -5.26 -42.29 2.73
C ASP A 452 -5.84 -40.93 3.15
N THR A 453 -7.15 -40.78 2.99
CA THR A 453 -7.92 -39.60 3.39
C THR A 453 -8.35 -39.67 4.84
N GLY A 454 -8.39 -38.53 5.52
CA GLY A 454 -8.69 -38.44 6.95
C GLY A 454 -9.75 -37.38 7.25
N TYR A 455 -10.79 -37.74 7.98
CA TYR A 455 -11.80 -36.80 8.45
C TYR A 455 -11.97 -36.95 9.95
N GLY A 456 -12.06 -35.83 10.65
CA GLY A 456 -12.29 -35.83 12.10
C GLY A 456 -12.96 -34.55 12.56
N LEU A 457 -13.52 -34.58 13.77
CA LEU A 457 -14.16 -33.40 14.34
C LEU A 457 -13.18 -32.22 14.41
N PHE A 458 -12.00 -32.44 14.98
CA PHE A 458 -10.96 -31.44 15.14
C PHE A 458 -10.09 -31.31 13.89
N SER A 459 -9.59 -32.44 13.35
CA SER A 459 -8.77 -32.45 12.15
C SER A 459 -8.82 -33.79 11.43
N GLY A 460 -8.69 -33.74 10.11
CA GLY A 460 -8.54 -34.88 9.22
C GLY A 460 -7.19 -35.57 9.36
N ASN A 461 -6.12 -34.82 9.63
CA ASN A 461 -4.80 -35.35 9.99
C ASN A 461 -4.00 -34.33 10.80
N ILE A 462 -3.24 -34.77 11.80
CA ILE A 462 -2.31 -33.94 12.56
C ILE A 462 -0.90 -34.50 12.36
N ASP A 463 -0.01 -33.67 11.80
CA ASP A 463 1.40 -34.01 11.62
C ASP A 463 2.09 -34.31 12.95
N GLU A 464 3.10 -35.19 12.94
CA GLU A 464 3.85 -35.55 14.14
C GLU A 464 4.62 -34.36 14.75
N ASN A 465 4.98 -33.37 13.93
CA ASN A 465 5.72 -32.17 14.32
C ASN A 465 4.81 -30.94 14.50
N ALA A 466 3.50 -31.10 14.57
CA ALA A 466 2.59 -30.05 15.01
C ALA A 466 2.70 -29.84 16.53
N ASP A 467 2.68 -28.58 16.98
CA ASP A 467 2.78 -28.23 18.40
C ASP A 467 1.39 -27.94 18.97
N ILE A 468 0.77 -28.99 19.51
CA ILE A 468 -0.54 -28.93 20.15
C ILE A 468 -0.35 -29.07 21.66
N GLU A 469 -0.79 -28.06 22.41
CA GLU A 469 -0.63 -28.02 23.86
C GLU A 469 -1.90 -27.49 24.53
N ASN A 470 -2.39 -28.22 25.56
CA ASN A 470 -3.51 -27.77 26.37
C ASN A 470 -4.75 -27.39 25.54
N VAL A 471 -5.11 -28.26 24.59
CA VAL A 471 -6.31 -28.11 23.76
C VAL A 471 -7.38 -29.07 24.24
N THR A 472 -8.57 -28.57 24.58
CA THR A 472 -9.67 -29.38 25.09
C THR A 472 -10.92 -29.24 24.23
N ILE A 473 -11.59 -30.34 23.91
CA ILE A 473 -12.92 -30.37 23.28
C ILE A 473 -13.93 -30.90 24.30
N ALA A 474 -14.96 -30.11 24.62
CA ALA A 474 -16.02 -30.48 25.57
C ALA A 474 -17.41 -30.31 24.94
N GLY A 475 -18.14 -31.42 24.81
CA GLY A 475 -19.43 -31.44 24.11
C GLY A 475 -19.25 -31.28 22.60
N ALA A 476 -19.36 -32.39 21.88
CA ALA A 476 -19.01 -32.47 20.47
C ALA A 476 -20.06 -33.27 19.70
N LYS A 477 -20.40 -32.81 18.49
CA LYS A 477 -21.27 -33.50 17.54
C LYS A 477 -20.59 -33.59 16.18
N LEU A 478 -20.44 -34.81 15.66
CA LEU A 478 -20.00 -35.09 14.31
C LEU A 478 -21.22 -35.47 13.47
N ARG A 479 -21.46 -34.76 12.36
CA ARG A 479 -22.57 -35.04 11.45
C ARG A 479 -22.03 -35.50 10.10
N LEU A 480 -22.59 -36.58 9.56
CA LEU A 480 -22.21 -37.17 8.27
C LEU A 480 -23.41 -37.15 7.32
N GLY A 481 -23.29 -36.40 6.24
CA GLY A 481 -24.22 -36.36 5.12
C GLY A 481 -23.79 -37.29 3.99
N LEU A 482 -23.47 -36.73 2.83
CA LEU A 482 -22.97 -37.45 1.66
C LEU A 482 -21.49 -37.82 1.84
N VAL A 483 -21.14 -39.11 1.98
CA VAL A 483 -19.75 -39.57 2.10
C VAL A 483 -19.42 -40.59 1.01
N GLN A 484 -18.58 -40.20 0.05
CA GLN A 484 -18.10 -41.06 -1.04
C GLN A 484 -16.57 -41.05 -1.08
N LEU A 485 -15.94 -41.98 -0.38
CA LEU A 485 -14.49 -42.06 -0.25
C LEU A 485 -13.95 -43.36 -0.87
N GLN A 486 -12.74 -43.32 -1.42
CA GLN A 486 -12.04 -44.53 -1.89
C GLN A 486 -11.53 -45.39 -0.74
N ASN A 487 -11.11 -46.63 -1.02
CA ASN A 487 -10.57 -47.55 -0.02
C ASN A 487 -9.41 -46.93 0.79
N GLY A 488 -9.41 -47.17 2.10
CA GLY A 488 -8.33 -46.75 3.02
C GLY A 488 -8.52 -45.38 3.70
N TYR A 489 -9.73 -44.83 3.67
CA TYR A 489 -10.09 -43.61 4.40
C TYR A 489 -10.30 -43.87 5.90
N LYS A 490 -10.15 -42.81 6.71
CA LYS A 490 -10.32 -42.83 8.17
C LYS A 490 -11.29 -41.73 8.60
N ILE A 491 -12.39 -42.09 9.26
CA ILE A 491 -13.22 -41.13 9.99
C ILE A 491 -12.97 -41.35 11.48
N ASN A 492 -12.43 -40.35 12.16
CA ASN A 492 -12.18 -40.36 13.59
C ASN A 492 -13.16 -39.42 14.30
N LEU A 493 -13.71 -39.83 15.45
CA LEU A 493 -14.63 -38.99 16.21
C LEU A 493 -13.97 -37.72 16.78
N LEU A 494 -12.64 -37.70 16.85
CA LEU A 494 -11.85 -36.57 17.31
C LEU A 494 -10.89 -36.08 16.21
N ALA A 495 -9.83 -36.83 15.91
CA ALA A 495 -8.85 -36.47 14.87
C ALA A 495 -8.01 -37.69 14.46
N ASN A 496 -7.39 -37.65 13.28
CA ASN A 496 -6.34 -38.60 12.90
C ASN A 496 -4.94 -38.00 13.10
N GLY A 497 -3.90 -38.84 13.06
CA GLY A 497 -2.50 -38.42 13.22
C GLY A 497 -2.06 -38.32 14.69
N ASN A 498 -1.16 -37.38 14.99
CA ASN A 498 -0.64 -37.17 16.34
C ASN A 498 -1.64 -36.37 17.21
N VAL A 499 -2.37 -37.06 18.08
CA VAL A 499 -3.37 -36.44 18.97
C VAL A 499 -2.79 -35.99 20.33
N THR A 500 -1.47 -36.01 20.49
CA THR A 500 -0.83 -35.56 21.73
C THR A 500 -1.19 -34.10 22.01
N GLY A 501 -1.52 -33.78 23.27
CA GLY A 501 -1.92 -32.42 23.67
C GLY A 501 -3.40 -32.07 23.44
N LEU A 502 -4.14 -32.92 22.72
CA LEU A 502 -5.59 -32.81 22.51
C LEU A 502 -6.34 -33.69 23.52
N THR A 503 -7.20 -33.07 24.34
CA THR A 503 -8.05 -33.75 25.32
C THR A 503 -9.51 -33.66 24.90
N GLN A 504 -10.23 -34.78 25.02
CA GLN A 504 -11.68 -34.81 24.83
C GLN A 504 -12.36 -35.07 26.18
N GLU A 505 -13.23 -34.13 26.59
CA GLU A 505 -14.10 -34.26 27.76
C GLU A 505 -15.49 -34.70 27.33
N GLY A 506 -15.93 -35.86 27.83
CA GLY A 506 -17.21 -36.46 27.46
C GLY A 506 -17.19 -37.17 26.11
N GLU A 507 -18.37 -37.58 25.66
CA GLU A 507 -18.56 -38.32 24.41
C GLU A 507 -18.78 -37.38 23.20
N THR A 508 -18.42 -37.86 22.01
CA THR A 508 -18.80 -37.22 20.74
C THR A 508 -20.11 -37.87 20.25
N GLU A 509 -21.15 -37.06 20.07
CA GLU A 509 -22.38 -37.50 19.41
C GLU A 509 -22.12 -37.69 17.91
N LEU A 510 -22.55 -38.81 17.34
CA LEU A 510 -22.48 -39.07 15.90
C LEU A 510 -23.90 -39.06 15.31
N GLU A 511 -24.13 -38.19 14.33
CA GLU A 511 -25.37 -38.10 13.56
C GLU A 511 -25.10 -38.42 12.10
N VAL A 512 -25.88 -39.32 11.50
CA VAL A 512 -25.79 -39.62 10.05
C VAL A 512 -27.13 -39.26 9.41
N TYR A 513 -27.10 -38.50 8.31
CA TYR A 513 -28.31 -37.99 7.65
C TYR A 513 -28.21 -38.06 6.11
N GLY A 514 -29.36 -38.04 5.42
CA GLY A 514 -29.47 -38.11 3.95
C GLY A 514 -30.26 -36.94 3.35
N GLU A 515 -30.31 -36.86 2.01
CA GLU A 515 -31.06 -35.81 1.30
C GLU A 515 -32.52 -36.22 1.06
N ALA A 516 -33.47 -35.32 1.31
CA ALA A 516 -34.89 -35.58 1.05
C ALA A 516 -35.21 -35.55 -0.45
N ALA A 517 -35.94 -36.55 -0.92
CA ALA A 517 -36.48 -36.67 -2.27
C ALA A 517 -38.00 -36.90 -2.24
N ILE A 518 -38.69 -36.73 -3.37
CA ILE A 518 -40.14 -36.94 -3.45
C ILE A 518 -40.45 -38.41 -3.14
N GLY A 519 -40.92 -38.67 -1.91
CA GLY A 519 -41.31 -40.00 -1.44
C GLY A 519 -40.21 -40.84 -0.76
N CYS A 520 -38.97 -40.36 -0.64
CA CYS A 520 -37.87 -41.06 0.06
C CYS A 520 -36.76 -40.10 0.49
N SER A 521 -35.69 -40.59 1.14
CA SER A 521 -34.45 -39.83 1.32
C SER A 521 -33.27 -40.64 0.77
N TYR A 522 -32.37 -40.01 0.04
CA TYR A 522 -31.13 -40.62 -0.44
C TYR A 522 -30.09 -40.57 0.68
N TYR A 523 -29.75 -41.75 1.21
CA TYR A 523 -28.60 -41.93 2.08
C TYR A 523 -27.43 -42.37 1.21
N TYR A 524 -26.42 -41.52 1.10
CA TYR A 524 -25.20 -41.83 0.36
C TYR A 524 -24.11 -42.39 1.28
N PHE A 525 -24.53 -43.16 2.28
CA PHE A 525 -23.70 -43.77 3.31
C PHE A 525 -24.06 -45.26 3.38
N ALA A 526 -23.32 -46.12 2.66
CA ALA A 526 -23.59 -47.55 2.57
C ALA A 526 -22.32 -48.40 2.85
N PRO A 527 -21.78 -48.35 4.09
CA PRO A 527 -20.70 -49.24 4.48
C PRO A 527 -21.20 -50.69 4.54
N GLU A 528 -20.44 -51.63 3.96
CA GLU A 528 -20.57 -53.07 4.12
C GLU A 528 -20.38 -53.47 5.59
N THR A 529 -19.43 -52.82 6.27
CA THR A 529 -19.19 -52.98 7.71
C THR A 529 -18.88 -51.63 8.36
N ILE A 530 -19.49 -51.41 9.53
CA ILE A 530 -19.13 -50.33 10.45
C ILE A 530 -18.45 -51.01 11.64
N VAL A 531 -17.16 -50.76 11.82
CA VAL A 531 -16.41 -51.21 12.99
C VAL A 531 -15.98 -49.97 13.75
N ILE A 532 -16.46 -49.85 14.98
CA ILE A 532 -16.10 -48.74 15.86
C ILE A 532 -15.15 -49.28 16.90
N ASP A 533 -13.91 -48.84 16.83
CA ASP A 533 -12.92 -49.15 17.86
C ASP A 533 -13.07 -48.12 18.97
N VAL A 534 -13.74 -48.52 20.06
CA VAL A 534 -13.98 -47.66 21.22
C VAL A 534 -12.71 -47.26 21.95
N THR A 535 -11.60 -48.01 21.78
CA THR A 535 -10.32 -47.71 22.42
C THR A 535 -9.59 -46.60 21.66
N THR A 536 -9.63 -46.66 20.32
CA THR A 536 -8.95 -45.68 19.45
C THR A 536 -9.88 -44.56 18.97
N LYS A 537 -11.19 -44.64 19.28
CA LYS A 537 -12.26 -43.74 18.82
C LYS A 537 -12.36 -43.64 17.30
N GLU A 538 -11.90 -44.68 16.61
CA GLU A 538 -11.86 -44.77 15.15
C GLU A 538 -13.14 -45.43 14.62
N ILE A 539 -13.76 -44.82 13.61
CA ILE A 539 -14.87 -45.41 12.87
C ILE A 539 -14.31 -45.95 11.56
N LYS A 540 -14.06 -47.25 11.53
CA LYS A 540 -13.66 -47.97 10.32
C LYS A 540 -14.92 -48.34 9.55
N LEU A 541 -14.97 -47.88 8.32
CA LEU A 541 -16.07 -48.08 7.42
C LEU A 541 -15.52 -48.78 6.17
N THR A 542 -16.05 -49.95 5.84
CA THR A 542 -15.67 -50.68 4.61
C THR A 542 -16.78 -50.48 3.59
N PHE A 543 -16.50 -50.00 2.38
CA PHE A 543 -17.50 -49.85 1.33
C PHE A 543 -17.50 -51.03 0.36
N LEU A 544 -18.68 -51.39 -0.18
CA LEU A 544 -18.79 -52.35 -1.27
C LEU A 544 -18.03 -51.83 -2.50
N SER A 545 -17.34 -52.72 -3.20
CA SER A 545 -16.48 -52.44 -4.36
C SER A 545 -17.23 -51.95 -5.62
N VAL A 546 -18.55 -51.74 -5.56
CA VAL A 546 -19.37 -51.38 -6.73
C VAL A 546 -20.44 -50.35 -6.37
N SER A 547 -20.32 -49.16 -6.96
CA SER A 547 -21.32 -48.09 -6.91
C SER A 547 -22.62 -48.52 -7.59
N ALA A 548 -23.66 -48.79 -6.82
CA ALA A 548 -25.03 -48.76 -7.31
C ALA A 548 -25.86 -47.94 -6.32
N GLU A 549 -26.47 -46.84 -6.80
CA GLU A 549 -27.50 -46.12 -6.06
C GLU A 549 -28.58 -47.13 -5.61
N GLN A 550 -28.69 -47.38 -4.32
CA GLN A 550 -29.74 -48.24 -3.77
C GLN A 550 -30.87 -47.37 -3.24
N LYS A 551 -32.06 -47.46 -3.86
CA LYS A 551 -33.30 -46.88 -3.32
C LYS A 551 -33.72 -47.67 -2.07
N ARG A 552 -33.73 -47.05 -0.90
CA ARG A 552 -34.29 -47.63 0.34
C ARG A 552 -35.30 -46.66 1.00
N ASN A 553 -36.29 -47.20 1.70
CA ASN A 553 -37.23 -46.43 2.51
C ASN A 553 -36.58 -46.03 3.85
N TYR A 554 -37.07 -44.94 4.47
CA TYR A 554 -36.53 -44.32 5.70
C TYR A 554 -36.07 -45.32 6.78
N GLU A 555 -34.77 -45.30 7.11
CA GLU A 555 -34.23 -45.92 8.34
C GLU A 555 -33.28 -44.90 8.99
N TYR A 556 -33.60 -44.48 10.21
CA TYR A 556 -32.70 -43.63 11.00
C TYR A 556 -31.96 -44.52 11.99
N TYR A 557 -30.66 -44.30 12.18
CA TYR A 557 -29.90 -45.02 13.20
C TYR A 557 -29.42 -44.01 14.24
N THR A 558 -29.93 -44.12 15.46
CA THR A 558 -29.27 -43.49 16.61
C THR A 558 -28.24 -44.48 17.13
N ILE A 559 -26.96 -44.09 17.07
CA ILE A 559 -25.88 -44.85 17.71
C ILE A 559 -25.65 -44.20 19.06
N THR A 560 -26.01 -44.90 20.12
CA THR A 560 -25.76 -44.46 21.51
C THR A 560 -24.72 -45.35 22.15
N TRP A 561 -23.92 -44.74 23.02
CA TRP A 561 -22.93 -45.38 23.87
C TRP A 561 -23.40 -45.27 25.31
N ASP A 562 -23.18 -46.32 26.10
CA ASP A 562 -23.29 -46.24 27.55
C ASP A 562 -21.90 -46.35 28.18
N GLU A 563 -21.82 -46.04 29.49
CA GLU A 563 -20.60 -46.03 30.29
C GLU A 563 -19.84 -47.38 30.32
N THR A 564 -20.40 -48.44 29.73
CA THR A 564 -19.80 -49.78 29.61
C THR A 564 -19.27 -50.11 28.22
N GLY A 565 -19.34 -49.17 27.26
CA GLY A 565 -18.86 -49.37 25.89
C GLY A 565 -19.79 -50.21 25.03
N LYS A 566 -21.05 -50.40 25.44
CA LYS A 566 -22.04 -51.16 24.67
C LYS A 566 -22.68 -50.26 23.61
N THR A 567 -22.41 -50.56 22.34
CA THR A 567 -23.05 -49.88 21.21
C THR A 567 -24.48 -50.38 21.01
N THR A 568 -25.45 -49.47 20.95
CA THR A 568 -26.80 -49.80 20.49
C THR A 568 -27.11 -48.97 19.25
N ALA A 569 -27.15 -49.62 18.08
CA ALA A 569 -27.68 -49.04 16.86
C ALA A 569 -29.19 -49.29 16.83
N THR A 570 -29.98 -48.27 17.15
CA THR A 570 -31.44 -48.40 17.19
C THR A 570 -32.02 -47.83 15.90
N PRO A 571 -32.64 -48.66 15.03
CA PRO A 571 -33.39 -48.17 13.90
C PRO A 571 -34.65 -47.44 14.38
N GLN A 572 -34.83 -46.16 14.06
CA GLN A 572 -36.12 -45.49 14.24
C GLN A 572 -37.05 -45.92 13.11
N LYS A 573 -38.27 -46.32 13.46
CA LYS A 573 -39.31 -46.57 12.46
C LYS A 573 -39.66 -45.26 11.73
N PRO A 574 -40.07 -45.32 10.45
CA PRO A 574 -40.63 -44.17 9.76
C PRO A 574 -41.82 -43.62 10.56
N TYR A 575 -41.98 -42.30 10.54
CA TYR A 575 -43.23 -41.66 10.97
C TYR A 575 -44.37 -42.23 10.11
N GLU A 576 -45.25 -43.04 10.69
CA GLU A 576 -46.51 -43.39 10.03
C GLU A 576 -47.34 -42.12 9.97
N GLN A 577 -47.46 -41.55 8.77
CA GLN A 577 -48.41 -40.47 8.53
C GLN A 577 -49.80 -41.14 8.53
N ASP A 578 -50.56 -40.93 9.61
CA ASP A 578 -51.97 -41.32 9.65
C ASP A 578 -52.67 -40.74 8.41
N SER A 579 -53.28 -41.65 7.64
CA SER A 579 -53.87 -41.44 6.33
C SER A 579 -54.98 -40.39 6.27
#